data_AF-A0A938UMS2-F1
#
_entry.id   AF-A0A938UMS2-F1
#
_cell.length_a   1.000
_cell.length_b   1.000
_cell.length_c   1.000
_cell.angle_alpha   90.00
_cell.angle_beta   90.00
_cell.angle_gamma   90.00
#
_symmetry.space_group_name_H-M   'P 1'
#
loop_
_entity.id
_entity.type
_entity.pdbx_description
1 polymer ?
#
loop_
_entity_poly.entity_id
_entity_poly.type
_entity_poly.pdbx_seq_one_letter_code
_entity_poly.pdbx_strand_id
1 'polypeptide(L)'
;MSSAGGAGWDPDSLDPELRQELAQLLGWKPAEHYRAQSRFDPHANLLDWALQPAEPQAFAHAARASTSALWHAVHHLALQGVPSQQTPVRAANAYHATLGLSPALPTLDHSDPEVAAGHETSAAVLLPQAGFGAVKLPNWYNQTKPGLARTAVLVQLPAPPGTDGHRVLFTSKEAWRLVRCFLQSWRDGNPTVGGTGECSD
;
A
#
# COMPACT_ATOMS: atom_id res chain seq x y z
N MET A 1 -22.82 -12.63 27.28
CA MET A 1 -22.30 -12.44 25.92
C MET A 1 -21.60 -11.09 25.91
N SER A 2 -20.27 -11.09 26.04
CA SER A 2 -19.50 -9.85 26.08
C SER A 2 -19.36 -9.33 24.66
N SER A 3 -19.81 -8.10 24.42
CA SER A 3 -19.52 -7.36 23.20
C SER A 3 -18.01 -7.14 23.13
N ALA A 4 -17.34 -7.84 22.22
CA ALA A 4 -16.00 -7.46 21.80
C ALA A 4 -16.13 -6.10 21.10
N GLY A 5 -15.91 -5.03 21.84
CA GLY A 5 -15.72 -3.70 21.29
C GLY A 5 -14.54 -3.77 20.33
N GLY A 6 -14.81 -3.54 19.05
CA GLY A 6 -13.74 -3.31 18.07
C GLY A 6 -12.88 -2.18 18.59
N ALA A 7 -11.58 -2.44 18.71
CA ALA A 7 -10.60 -1.42 19.03
C ALA A 7 -10.54 -0.43 17.86
N GLY A 8 -11.43 0.57 17.89
CA GLY A 8 -11.36 1.72 16.99
C GLY A 8 -10.10 2.52 17.31
N TRP A 9 -9.31 2.80 16.28
CA TRP A 9 -8.09 3.59 16.38
C TRP A 9 -8.38 5.08 16.64
N ASP A 10 -7.45 5.75 17.32
CA ASP A 10 -7.51 7.17 17.68
C ASP A 10 -6.62 8.00 16.73
N PRO A 11 -7.20 8.91 15.92
CA PRO A 11 -6.45 9.80 15.05
C PRO A 11 -5.41 10.67 15.74
N ASP A 12 -5.49 10.83 17.06
CA ASP A 12 -4.46 11.50 17.84
C ASP A 12 -3.18 10.68 18.03
N SER A 13 -3.15 9.41 17.62
CA SER A 13 -1.96 8.56 17.71
C SER A 13 -0.95 8.75 16.56
N LEU A 14 -1.29 9.48 15.49
CA LEU A 14 -0.31 9.88 14.48
C LEU A 14 0.56 11.00 15.02
N ASP A 15 1.84 10.97 14.70
CA ASP A 15 2.71 12.12 14.89
C ASP A 15 2.09 13.39 14.24
N PRO A 16 2.01 14.53 14.96
CA PRO A 16 1.38 15.74 14.46
C PRO A 16 2.00 16.30 13.17
N GLU A 17 3.32 16.18 13.00
CA GLU A 17 4.01 16.67 11.80
C GLU A 17 3.63 15.81 10.60
N LEU A 18 3.59 14.49 10.79
CA LEU A 18 3.18 13.52 9.78
C LEU A 18 1.74 13.77 9.29
N ARG A 19 0.84 14.09 10.23
CA ARG A 19 -0.56 14.42 9.94
C ARG A 19 -0.68 15.70 9.11
N GLN A 20 0.15 16.70 9.42
CA GLN A 20 0.16 17.98 8.71
C GLN A 20 0.74 17.84 7.30
N GLU A 21 1.81 17.06 7.12
CA GLU A 21 2.43 16.79 5.82
C GLU A 21 1.43 16.08 4.88
N LEU A 22 0.76 15.03 5.36
CA LEU A 22 -0.29 14.34 4.60
C LEU A 22 -1.44 15.27 4.23
N ALA A 23 -1.83 16.17 5.14
CA ALA A 23 -2.89 17.13 4.86
C ALA A 23 -2.51 18.09 3.74
N GLN A 24 -1.27 18.57 3.71
CA GLN A 24 -0.78 19.46 2.67
C GLN A 24 -0.66 18.74 1.32
N LEU A 25 -0.09 17.53 1.30
CA LEU A 25 0.10 16.75 0.08
C LEU A 25 -1.22 16.36 -0.59
N LEU A 26 -2.26 16.10 0.21
CA LEU A 26 -3.57 15.66 -0.27
C LEU A 26 -4.57 16.82 -0.44
N GLY A 27 -4.19 18.07 -0.13
CA GLY A 27 -5.10 19.22 -0.18
C GLY A 27 -6.26 19.13 0.83
N TRP A 28 -6.03 18.46 1.96
CA TRP A 28 -7.04 18.09 2.95
C TRP A 28 -7.26 19.17 4.03
N LYS A 29 -8.51 19.32 4.50
CA LYS A 29 -8.89 20.14 5.67
C LYS A 29 -9.45 19.24 6.79
N PRO A 30 -8.69 19.01 7.88
CA PRO A 30 -9.06 18.03 8.91
C PRO A 30 -10.42 18.24 9.58
N ALA A 31 -10.83 19.49 9.82
CA ALA A 31 -12.05 19.80 10.57
C ALA A 31 -13.36 19.52 9.80
N GLU A 32 -13.32 19.44 8.47
CA GLU A 32 -14.52 19.32 7.62
C GLU A 32 -14.79 17.87 7.20
N HIS A 33 -13.76 17.01 7.13
CA HIS A 33 -13.87 15.65 6.59
C HIS A 33 -14.50 14.64 7.56
N TYR A 34 -14.22 14.73 8.87
CA TYR A 34 -14.67 13.70 9.83
C TYR A 34 -16.19 13.68 10.08
N ARG A 35 -16.92 14.75 9.73
CA ARG A 35 -18.38 14.82 9.97
C ARG A 35 -19.24 14.33 8.80
N ALA A 36 -18.64 14.00 7.65
CA ALA A 36 -19.38 13.77 6.40
C ALA A 36 -19.10 12.43 5.69
N GLN A 37 -18.36 11.50 6.30
CA GLN A 37 -17.91 10.32 5.56
C GLN A 37 -18.95 9.21 5.48
N SER A 38 -19.35 8.88 4.25
CA SER A 38 -19.80 7.54 3.91
C SER A 38 -18.56 6.66 3.68
N ARG A 39 -18.66 5.36 3.97
CA ARG A 39 -17.62 4.32 3.71
C ARG A 39 -17.10 4.22 2.26
N PHE A 40 -17.61 5.07 1.37
CA PHE A 40 -17.29 5.10 -0.06
C PHE A 40 -16.55 6.38 -0.48
N ASP A 41 -16.25 7.29 0.45
CA ASP A 41 -15.36 8.41 0.18
C ASP A 41 -13.94 7.85 -0.11
N PRO A 42 -13.35 8.12 -1.29
CA PRO A 42 -12.05 7.59 -1.66
C PRO A 42 -10.90 8.22 -0.86
N HIS A 43 -11.03 9.45 -0.38
CA HIS A 43 -10.02 10.11 0.45
C HIS A 43 -10.10 9.57 1.88
N ALA A 44 -11.31 9.35 2.38
CA ALA A 44 -11.57 8.64 3.63
C ALA A 44 -11.02 7.22 3.63
N ASN A 45 -11.27 6.44 2.56
CA ASN A 45 -10.72 5.09 2.42
C ASN A 45 -9.19 5.07 2.32
N LEU A 46 -8.58 6.08 1.67
CA LEU A 46 -7.12 6.17 1.60
C LEU A 46 -6.52 6.46 2.98
N LEU A 47 -7.18 7.31 3.79
CA LEU A 47 -6.82 7.58 5.17
C LEU A 47 -7.12 6.37 6.07
N ASP A 48 -8.31 5.78 6.04
CA ASP A 48 -8.63 4.56 6.78
C ASP A 48 -7.70 3.41 6.39
N TRP A 49 -7.27 3.30 5.13
CA TRP A 49 -6.25 2.32 4.74
C TRP A 49 -4.85 2.69 5.25
N ALA A 50 -4.45 3.97 5.16
CA ALA A 50 -3.17 4.43 5.68
C ALA A 50 -3.09 4.37 7.22
N LEU A 51 -4.23 4.41 7.91
CA LEU A 51 -4.36 4.57 9.36
C LEU A 51 -4.94 3.32 10.06
N GLN A 52 -5.61 2.43 9.32
CA GLN A 52 -6.13 1.11 9.70
C GLN A 52 -5.99 0.11 8.53
N PRO A 53 -4.76 -0.29 8.16
CA PRO A 53 -4.48 -1.11 6.97
C PRO A 53 -5.00 -2.56 7.00
N ALA A 54 -5.90 -2.90 7.91
CA ALA A 54 -6.46 -4.24 8.06
C ALA A 54 -7.67 -4.52 7.14
N GLU A 55 -8.32 -3.49 6.58
CA GLU A 55 -9.50 -3.69 5.73
C GLU A 55 -9.13 -3.65 4.23
N PRO A 56 -9.53 -4.67 3.44
CA PRO A 56 -9.24 -4.69 2.02
C PRO A 56 -9.90 -3.48 1.35
N GLN A 57 -9.16 -2.79 0.48
CA GLN A 57 -9.74 -1.70 -0.32
C GLN A 57 -10.94 -2.24 -1.10
N ALA A 58 -12.15 -1.89 -0.67
CA ALA A 58 -13.39 -2.47 -1.19
C ALA A 58 -13.52 -2.36 -2.73
N PHE A 59 -12.80 -1.39 -3.31
CA PHE A 59 -12.78 -1.13 -4.75
C PHE A 59 -11.60 -1.73 -5.50
N ALA A 60 -10.63 -2.38 -4.85
CA ALA A 60 -9.44 -2.93 -5.49
C ALA A 60 -9.76 -3.88 -6.65
N HIS A 61 -10.67 -4.83 -6.41
CA HIS A 61 -11.10 -5.79 -7.42
C HIS A 61 -11.92 -5.12 -8.53
N ALA A 62 -12.84 -4.22 -8.16
CA ALA A 62 -13.67 -3.47 -9.11
C ALA A 62 -12.82 -2.56 -10.02
N ALA A 63 -11.80 -1.90 -9.47
CA ALA A 63 -10.84 -1.10 -10.21
C ALA A 63 -10.04 -1.95 -11.20
N ARG A 64 -9.61 -3.15 -10.81
CA ARG A 64 -8.88 -4.09 -11.71
C ARG A 64 -9.75 -4.61 -12.85
N ALA A 65 -11.00 -4.98 -12.53
CA ALA A 65 -11.99 -5.47 -13.49
C ALA A 65 -12.55 -4.37 -14.41
N SER A 66 -12.41 -3.10 -14.02
CA SER A 66 -12.89 -1.95 -14.78
C SER A 66 -12.20 -1.84 -16.15
N THR A 67 -13.01 -1.58 -17.18
CA THR A 67 -12.59 -1.12 -18.52
C THR A 67 -12.78 0.38 -18.71
N SER A 68 -13.15 1.09 -17.63
CA SER A 68 -13.45 2.53 -17.65
C SER A 68 -12.26 3.38 -17.19
N ALA A 69 -12.44 4.71 -17.22
CA ALA A 69 -11.51 5.69 -16.66
C ALA A 69 -11.08 5.40 -15.21
N LEU A 70 -11.87 4.65 -14.43
CA LEU A 70 -11.51 4.24 -13.08
C LEU A 70 -10.24 3.37 -13.02
N TRP A 71 -9.91 2.64 -14.09
CA TRP A 71 -8.68 1.82 -14.11
C TRP A 71 -7.41 2.69 -14.17
N HIS A 72 -7.48 3.85 -14.82
CA HIS A 72 -6.39 4.83 -14.84
C HIS A 72 -6.22 5.58 -13.54
N ALA A 73 -7.32 5.89 -12.85
CA ALA A 73 -7.28 6.70 -11.64
C ALA A 73 -6.71 5.94 -10.43
N VAL A 74 -6.51 4.63 -10.56
CA VAL A 74 -6.18 3.73 -9.45
C VAL A 74 -4.74 3.25 -9.59
N HIS A 75 -3.84 3.93 -8.88
CA HIS A 75 -2.44 3.54 -8.71
C HIS A 75 -2.23 2.96 -7.31
N HIS A 76 -1.40 1.93 -7.21
CA HIS A 76 -1.13 1.21 -5.97
C HIS A 76 0.38 1.16 -5.70
N LEU A 77 0.76 1.70 -4.55
CA LEU A 77 2.03 1.40 -3.88
C LEU A 77 1.70 0.65 -2.59
N ALA A 78 2.07 -0.62 -2.51
CA ALA A 78 2.00 -1.38 -1.26
C ALA A 78 3.38 -1.49 -0.64
N LEU A 79 3.47 -1.12 0.64
CA LEU A 79 4.64 -1.32 1.47
C LEU A 79 4.34 -2.42 2.48
N GLN A 80 5.18 -3.44 2.54
CA GLN A 80 5.06 -4.52 3.51
C GLN A 80 6.34 -4.64 4.31
N GLY A 81 6.23 -4.47 5.62
CA GLY A 81 7.26 -4.82 6.58
C GLY A 81 7.39 -6.33 6.73
N VAL A 82 8.63 -6.82 6.69
CA VAL A 82 8.95 -8.24 6.89
C VAL A 82 10.08 -8.39 7.93
N PRO A 83 9.95 -9.27 8.94
CA PRO A 83 8.79 -10.13 9.20
C PRO A 83 7.58 -9.35 9.76
N SER A 84 6.37 -9.83 9.45
CA SER A 84 5.13 -9.37 10.09
C SER A 84 4.64 -10.45 11.04
N GLN A 85 4.39 -10.11 12.30
CA GLN A 85 3.90 -11.08 13.28
C GLN A 85 2.37 -11.06 13.47
N GLN A 86 1.69 -10.05 12.92
CA GLN A 86 0.25 -9.87 13.08
C GLN A 86 -0.54 -10.24 11.81
N THR A 87 0.11 -10.20 10.65
CA THR A 87 -0.50 -10.56 9.36
C THR A 87 0.19 -11.80 8.80
N PRO A 88 -0.51 -12.95 8.66
CA PRO A 88 0.05 -14.14 8.01
C PRO A 88 0.54 -13.85 6.59
N VAL A 89 1.66 -14.44 6.19
CA VAL A 89 2.27 -14.19 4.86
C VAL A 89 1.31 -14.57 3.74
N ARG A 90 0.58 -15.67 3.88
CA ARG A 90 -0.47 -16.09 2.92
C ARG A 90 -1.55 -15.02 2.72
N ALA A 91 -1.95 -14.32 3.78
CA ALA A 91 -3.00 -13.31 3.71
C ALA A 91 -2.49 -12.06 2.99
N ALA A 92 -1.29 -11.59 3.37
CA ALA A 92 -0.63 -10.48 2.69
C ALA A 92 -0.41 -10.77 1.20
N ASN A 93 0.11 -11.96 0.87
CA ASN A 93 0.44 -12.32 -0.52
C ASN A 93 -0.81 -12.53 -1.38
N ALA A 94 -1.87 -13.14 -0.84
CA ALA A 94 -3.17 -13.21 -1.52
C ALA A 94 -3.75 -11.82 -1.79
N TYR A 95 -3.58 -10.88 -0.86
CA TYR A 95 -4.00 -9.50 -1.05
C TYR A 95 -3.20 -8.80 -2.16
N HIS A 96 -1.87 -8.94 -2.18
CA HIS A 96 -1.00 -8.41 -3.25
C HIS A 96 -1.37 -8.98 -4.62
N ALA A 97 -1.65 -10.28 -4.72
CA ALA A 97 -2.11 -10.92 -5.96
C ALA A 97 -3.49 -10.39 -6.40
N THR A 98 -4.38 -10.11 -5.45
CA THR A 98 -5.72 -9.54 -5.73
C THR A 98 -5.65 -8.10 -6.23
N LEU A 99 -4.71 -7.31 -5.71
CA LEU A 99 -4.43 -5.96 -6.22
C LEU A 99 -3.70 -6.00 -7.57
N GLY A 100 -3.03 -7.12 -7.85
CA GLY A 100 -2.21 -7.32 -9.02
C GLY A 100 -0.94 -6.48 -8.96
N LEU A 101 -0.18 -6.63 -7.88
CA LEU A 101 1.04 -5.86 -7.68
C LEU A 101 2.26 -6.57 -8.27
N SER A 102 3.15 -5.79 -8.87
CA SER A 102 4.48 -6.26 -9.29
C SER A 102 5.51 -5.98 -8.21
N PRO A 103 6.33 -6.95 -7.78
CA PRO A 103 7.40 -6.70 -6.82
C PRO A 103 8.52 -5.88 -7.49
N ALA A 104 8.94 -4.77 -6.87
CA ALA A 104 9.98 -3.90 -7.43
C ALA A 104 11.39 -4.14 -6.84
N LEU A 105 11.46 -4.92 -5.76
CA LEU A 105 12.68 -5.40 -5.11
C LEU A 105 12.53 -6.90 -4.83
N PRO A 106 13.63 -7.63 -4.55
CA PRO A 106 13.52 -8.99 -4.04
C PRO A 106 12.57 -9.05 -2.84
N THR A 107 11.63 -10.00 -2.86
CA THR A 107 10.71 -10.18 -1.73
C THR A 107 11.49 -10.75 -0.55
N LEU A 108 11.27 -10.23 0.65
CA LEU A 108 11.90 -10.61 1.90
C LEU A 108 11.15 -11.74 2.63
N ASP A 109 9.87 -11.94 2.28
CA ASP A 109 8.98 -12.94 2.90
C ASP A 109 9.39 -14.40 2.70
N HIS A 110 10.35 -14.67 1.82
CA HIS A 110 10.98 -15.99 1.70
C HIS A 110 11.73 -16.42 2.98
N SER A 111 12.07 -15.45 3.84
CA SER A 111 12.72 -15.69 5.14
C SER A 111 11.75 -15.98 6.27
N ASP A 112 10.43 -15.92 6.01
CA ASP A 112 9.42 -16.28 6.98
C ASP A 112 9.48 -17.79 7.31
N PRO A 113 9.40 -18.21 8.58
CA PRO A 113 9.49 -19.61 8.96
C PRO A 113 8.45 -20.52 8.29
N GLU A 114 7.22 -20.05 8.10
CA GLU A 114 6.14 -20.85 7.48
C GLU A 114 6.35 -20.99 5.98
N VAL A 115 6.95 -19.99 5.34
CA VAL A 115 7.38 -20.07 3.93
C VAL A 115 8.58 -21.00 3.79
N ALA A 116 9.57 -20.90 4.67
CA ALA A 116 10.74 -21.78 4.68
C ALA A 116 10.38 -23.24 4.97
N ALA A 117 9.37 -23.48 5.80
CA ALA A 117 8.82 -24.81 6.07
C ALA A 117 7.92 -25.35 4.94
N GLY A 118 7.59 -24.52 3.94
CA GLY A 118 6.72 -24.89 2.81
C GLY A 118 5.22 -24.91 3.15
N HIS A 119 4.81 -24.35 4.28
CA HIS A 119 3.41 -24.22 4.67
C HIS A 119 2.74 -23.00 4.01
N GLU A 120 3.53 -21.98 3.67
CA GLU A 120 3.07 -20.77 2.98
C GLU A 120 3.88 -20.49 1.70
N THR A 121 3.33 -19.64 0.83
CA THR A 121 3.94 -19.31 -0.47
C THR A 121 4.43 -17.86 -0.45
N SER A 122 5.71 -17.66 -0.81
CA SER A 122 6.28 -16.31 -0.93
C SER A 122 5.66 -15.53 -2.08
N ALA A 123 5.73 -14.21 -1.99
CA ALA A 123 5.30 -13.29 -3.04
C ALA A 123 6.12 -13.52 -4.33
N ALA A 124 7.40 -13.89 -4.22
CA ALA A 124 8.25 -14.22 -5.37
C ALA A 124 7.73 -15.42 -6.19
N VAL A 125 6.94 -16.31 -5.59
CA VAL A 125 6.32 -17.44 -6.29
C VAL A 125 4.87 -17.13 -6.67
N LEU A 126 4.09 -16.57 -5.74
CA LEU A 126 2.67 -16.35 -5.95
C LEU A 126 2.38 -15.27 -7.00
N LEU A 127 3.11 -14.16 -7.00
CA LEU A 127 2.82 -13.03 -7.91
C LEU A 127 3.06 -13.40 -9.38
N PRO A 128 4.17 -14.07 -9.76
CA PRO A 128 4.34 -14.57 -11.12
C PRO A 128 3.24 -15.55 -11.56
N GLN A 129 2.79 -16.45 -10.68
CA GLN A 129 1.68 -17.37 -10.97
C GLN A 129 0.36 -16.63 -11.21
N ALA A 130 0.16 -15.50 -10.54
CA ALA A 130 -0.97 -14.60 -10.75
C ALA A 130 -0.80 -13.67 -11.97
N GLY A 131 0.31 -13.77 -12.71
CA GLY A 131 0.60 -12.97 -13.91
C GLY A 131 1.32 -11.65 -13.66
N PHE A 132 1.82 -11.43 -12.44
CA PHE A 132 2.49 -10.18 -12.04
C PHE A 132 3.99 -10.41 -11.83
N GLY A 133 4.76 -10.08 -12.87
CA GLY A 133 6.22 -10.18 -12.86
C GLY A 133 6.89 -9.06 -12.07
N ALA A 134 8.16 -9.30 -11.72
CA ALA A 134 9.00 -8.31 -11.07
C ALA A 134 9.28 -7.11 -12.00
N VAL A 135 9.43 -5.94 -11.39
CA VAL A 135 9.74 -4.68 -12.08
C VAL A 135 11.01 -4.06 -11.50
N LYS A 136 11.64 -3.14 -12.23
CA LYS A 136 12.82 -2.39 -11.77
C LYS A 136 12.44 -0.97 -11.37
N LEU A 137 13.07 -0.44 -10.34
CA LEU A 137 12.97 0.97 -9.93
C LEU A 137 13.96 1.85 -10.72
N PRO A 138 13.66 3.15 -10.95
CA PRO A 138 12.33 3.76 -10.76
C PRO A 138 11.31 3.16 -11.73
N ASN A 139 10.04 3.09 -11.30
CA ASN A 139 8.97 2.50 -12.10
C ASN A 139 7.69 3.33 -12.06
N TRP A 140 7.04 3.46 -13.20
CA TRP A 140 5.71 4.01 -13.35
C TRP A 140 5.00 3.27 -14.49
N TYR A 141 3.68 3.20 -14.45
CA TYR A 141 2.86 2.61 -15.52
C TYR A 141 3.27 1.17 -15.91
N ASN A 142 3.69 0.36 -14.93
CA ASN A 142 4.07 -1.04 -15.16
C ASN A 142 2.92 -1.93 -15.67
N GLN A 143 1.69 -1.43 -15.65
CA GLN A 143 0.54 -2.15 -16.19
C GLN A 143 -0.20 -1.28 -17.19
N THR A 144 -0.53 -1.88 -18.32
CA THR A 144 -1.21 -1.20 -19.44
C THR A 144 -2.40 -2.02 -19.95
N LYS A 145 -3.44 -1.32 -20.39
CA LYS A 145 -4.56 -1.80 -21.20
C LYS A 145 -4.68 -0.86 -22.42
N PRO A 146 -5.42 -1.18 -23.48
CA PRO A 146 -5.57 -0.28 -24.63
C PRO A 146 -6.05 1.10 -24.21
N GLY A 147 -5.20 2.12 -24.44
CA GLY A 147 -5.47 3.49 -24.04
C GLY A 147 -5.48 3.72 -22.53
N LEU A 148 -5.04 2.74 -21.71
CA LEU A 148 -4.96 2.88 -20.26
C LEU A 148 -3.59 2.52 -19.67
N ALA A 149 -3.05 3.33 -18.73
CA ALA A 149 -1.90 2.96 -17.88
C ALA A 149 -2.14 3.10 -16.35
N ARG A 150 -1.56 2.20 -15.53
CA ARG A 150 -1.56 2.30 -14.06
C ARG A 150 -0.24 1.83 -13.44
N THR A 151 0.08 2.34 -12.25
CA THR A 151 1.25 1.94 -11.45
C THR A 151 0.75 1.04 -10.33
N ALA A 152 1.26 -0.18 -10.23
CA ALA A 152 0.83 -1.17 -9.25
C ALA A 152 2.04 -1.98 -8.75
N VAL A 153 2.61 -1.55 -7.62
CA VAL A 153 3.93 -1.99 -7.16
C VAL A 153 3.88 -2.45 -5.70
N LEU A 154 4.57 -3.56 -5.42
CA LEU A 154 4.87 -4.04 -4.08
C LEU A 154 6.35 -3.76 -3.76
N VAL A 155 6.60 -3.20 -2.58
CA VAL A 155 7.93 -3.11 -1.97
C VAL A 155 7.88 -3.76 -0.59
N GLN A 156 8.71 -4.77 -0.38
CA GLN A 156 8.94 -5.33 0.95
C GLN A 156 10.17 -4.67 1.56
N LEU A 157 10.05 -4.24 2.82
CA LEU A 157 11.10 -3.58 3.57
C LEU A 157 11.36 -4.35 4.88
N PRO A 158 12.61 -4.37 5.38
CA PRO A 158 12.88 -4.93 6.69
C PRO A 158 12.07 -4.21 7.76
N ALA A 159 11.43 -4.97 8.63
CA ALA A 159 10.68 -4.47 9.78
C ALA A 159 11.25 -4.99 11.09
N PRO A 160 11.12 -4.23 12.20
CA PRO A 160 11.51 -4.73 13.51
C PRO A 160 10.67 -5.95 13.92
N PRO A 161 11.26 -6.91 14.66
CA PRO A 161 10.51 -8.02 15.24
C PRO A 161 9.33 -7.53 16.09
N GLY A 162 8.21 -8.26 16.07
CA GLY A 162 7.02 -7.90 16.86
C GLY A 162 6.13 -6.82 16.25
N THR A 163 6.48 -6.26 15.09
CA THR A 163 5.66 -5.28 14.41
C THR A 163 4.62 -5.92 13.50
N ASP A 164 3.50 -5.23 13.33
CA ASP A 164 2.64 -5.45 12.18
C ASP A 164 3.33 -4.88 10.93
N GLY A 165 3.38 -5.65 9.85
CA GLY A 165 4.09 -5.29 8.62
C GLY A 165 3.70 -3.93 8.04
N HIS A 166 2.47 -3.46 8.23
CA HIS A 166 2.10 -2.13 7.76
C HIS A 166 2.81 -1.00 8.52
N ARG A 167 3.25 -1.25 9.76
CA ARG A 167 3.92 -0.23 10.60
C ARG A 167 5.25 0.22 10.01
N VAL A 168 5.79 -0.52 9.04
CA VAL A 168 6.98 -0.09 8.30
C VAL A 168 6.81 1.31 7.70
N LEU A 169 5.57 1.69 7.36
CA LEU A 169 5.20 3.02 6.90
C LEU A 169 5.62 4.12 7.89
N PHE A 170 5.45 3.86 9.19
CA PHE A 170 5.68 4.82 10.27
C PHE A 170 7.08 4.70 10.89
N THR A 171 7.74 3.56 10.71
CA THR A 171 9.03 3.28 11.36
C THR A 171 10.22 3.35 10.42
N SER A 172 10.01 3.42 9.10
CA SER A 172 11.08 3.43 8.10
C SER A 172 11.13 4.74 7.33
N LYS A 173 12.27 5.44 7.40
CA LYS A 173 12.55 6.61 6.56
C LYS A 173 12.43 6.29 5.07
N GLU A 174 12.86 5.09 4.69
CA GLU A 174 12.78 4.64 3.29
C GLU A 174 11.33 4.42 2.85
N ALA A 175 10.49 3.84 3.71
CA ALA A 175 9.06 3.71 3.43
C ALA A 175 8.42 5.09 3.22
N TRP A 176 8.74 6.04 4.08
CA TRP A 176 8.17 7.39 3.99
C TRP A 176 8.65 8.15 2.75
N ARG A 177 9.93 8.01 2.39
CA ARG A 177 10.47 8.53 1.13
C ARG A 177 9.71 7.98 -0.08
N LEU A 178 9.47 6.67 -0.14
CA LEU A 178 8.74 6.03 -1.24
C LEU A 178 7.31 6.56 -1.35
N VAL A 179 6.59 6.70 -0.23
CA VAL A 179 5.23 7.26 -0.24
C VAL A 179 5.21 8.71 -0.67
N ARG A 180 6.09 9.55 -0.12
CA ARG A 180 6.18 10.97 -0.49
C ARG A 180 6.43 11.15 -1.99
N CYS A 181 7.43 10.46 -2.53
CA CYS A 181 7.75 10.48 -3.97
C CYS A 181 6.58 10.00 -4.82
N PHE A 182 5.90 8.94 -4.40
CA PHE A 182 4.76 8.40 -5.12
C PHE A 182 3.59 9.39 -5.16
N LEU A 183 3.26 10.02 -4.03
CA LEU A 183 2.18 11.00 -3.95
C LEU A 183 2.49 12.29 -4.73
N GLN A 184 3.72 12.82 -4.63
CA GLN A 184 4.13 14.00 -5.40
C GLN A 184 4.10 13.73 -6.90
N SER A 185 4.70 12.63 -7.35
CA SER A 185 4.69 12.27 -8.77
C SER A 185 3.29 11.90 -9.28
N TRP A 186 2.40 11.39 -8.41
CA TRP A 186 0.99 11.21 -8.75
C TRP A 186 0.29 12.54 -8.99
N ARG A 187 0.47 13.52 -8.09
CA ARG A 187 -0.06 14.88 -8.28
C ARG A 187 0.42 15.48 -9.61
N ASP A 188 1.65 15.20 -10.00
CA ASP A 188 2.25 15.69 -11.24
C ASP A 188 1.88 14.86 -12.48
N GLY A 189 1.04 13.82 -12.32
CA GLY A 189 0.45 13.03 -13.40
C GLY A 189 1.27 11.82 -13.85
N ASN A 190 2.33 11.45 -13.12
CA ASN A 190 3.12 10.24 -13.40
C ASN A 190 3.54 9.50 -12.11
N PRO A 191 2.63 8.77 -11.45
CA PRO A 191 2.88 8.11 -10.16
C PRO A 191 4.02 7.11 -10.28
N THR A 192 5.15 7.49 -9.70
CA THR A 192 6.45 6.80 -9.80
C THR A 192 6.84 6.22 -8.45
N VAL A 193 7.28 4.98 -8.46
CA VAL A 193 7.88 4.31 -7.30
C VAL A 193 9.39 4.26 -7.50
N GLY A 194 10.15 4.71 -6.49
CA GLY A 194 11.61 4.71 -6.50
C GLY A 194 12.26 5.85 -7.32
N GLY A 195 13.59 5.95 -7.21
CA GLY A 195 14.42 7.03 -7.76
C GLY A 195 15.62 7.34 -6.86
N THR A 196 16.73 7.83 -7.42
CA THR A 196 18.00 8.11 -6.71
C THR A 196 18.08 9.53 -6.12
N GLY A 197 17.05 10.35 -6.28
CA GLY A 197 17.00 11.71 -5.76
C GLY A 197 16.07 11.86 -4.57
N GLU A 198 16.23 12.96 -3.83
CA GLU A 198 15.11 13.54 -3.09
C GLU A 198 13.99 13.79 -4.10
N CYS A 199 12.77 13.38 -3.74
CA CYS A 199 11.59 13.73 -4.52
C CYS A 199 11.61 15.25 -4.71
N SER A 200 11.51 15.75 -5.94
CA SER A 200 11.60 17.20 -6.22
C SER A 200 10.64 17.96 -5.31
N ASP A 201 11.16 18.97 -4.59
CA ASP A 201 10.33 19.93 -3.85
C ASP A 201 9.42 20.74 -4.80
#